data_AF-G7M5V0-F1
#
_entry.id   AF-G7M5V0-F1
#
_cell.length_a   1.000
_cell.length_b   1.000
_cell.length_c   1.000
_cell.angle_alpha   90.00
_cell.angle_beta   90.00
_cell.angle_gamma   90.00
#
_symmetry.space_group_name_H-M   'P 1'
#
loop_
_entity.id
_entity.type
_entity.pdbx_description
1 polymer ?
#
loop_
_entity_poly.entity_id
_entity_poly.type
_entity_poly.pdbx_seq_one_letter_code
_entity_poly.pdbx_strand_id
1 'polypeptide(L)'
;MELVGKVTYDNLEKEDNLILVIKDKAYEDFKYGFFAYIFESNILPKELEEDLLEKNVKFISGINISKLTSGDVVKVNSSKNSLKVMYKANSSEQVILTTNQCNNNCIMCPDSDGIRSTHHNADVNIIKSAIKLMNDNTKYICITGGEPTFLKEELFHILDICKDKFHNAEFIMLTNGRTFYYENYTKEFIKHCPNNIIVGIPLHSNKEYMHDEITRVKGSYVQTVNGMKNLLNHKQLVEIRVVINKLNYLELNNIAKMITREFPNCYRVNFMAMEILGNAYINRDEVWVDFIDFKEQLEKACLTLLSSGIRTYIYNIPLCYIDKKFWSIAKKSITEYKVKYGEECEECNIKEKCGGFFYSTKKFKNLKGIGIV
;
A
#
# COMPACT_ATOMS: atom_id res chain seq x y z
N MET A 1 6.60 26.68 2.28
CA MET A 1 6.01 26.44 0.94
C MET A 1 6.40 25.04 0.52
N GLU A 2 5.44 24.12 0.38
CA GLU A 2 5.75 22.74 -0.05
C GLU A 2 5.85 22.69 -1.58
N LEU A 3 6.77 21.88 -2.10
CA LEU A 3 6.95 21.66 -3.53
C LEU A 3 7.26 20.19 -3.80
N VAL A 4 6.97 19.74 -5.02
CA VAL A 4 7.32 18.40 -5.49
C VAL A 4 8.22 18.55 -6.71
N GLY A 5 9.37 17.88 -6.68
CA GLY A 5 10.29 17.86 -7.82
C GLY A 5 11.03 16.55 -7.90
N LYS A 6 11.83 16.42 -8.97
CA LYS A 6 12.65 15.26 -9.27
C LYS A 6 14.09 15.54 -8.86
N VAL A 7 14.69 14.65 -8.08
CA VAL A 7 16.08 14.76 -7.63
C VAL A 7 17.01 14.65 -8.84
N THR A 8 18.01 15.53 -8.90
CA THR A 8 19.15 15.40 -9.80
C THR A 8 20.46 15.70 -9.08
N TYR A 9 21.53 15.05 -9.53
CA TYR A 9 22.92 15.38 -9.18
C TYR A 9 23.65 16.02 -10.38
N ASP A 10 22.98 16.15 -11.53
CA ASP A 10 23.49 16.85 -12.70
C ASP A 10 23.12 18.33 -12.60
N ASN A 11 24.14 19.20 -12.62
CA ASN A 11 23.98 20.66 -12.52
C ASN A 11 23.90 21.35 -13.90
N LEU A 12 23.93 20.58 -14.99
CA LEU A 12 23.84 21.07 -16.37
C LEU A 12 22.43 20.94 -16.95
N GLU A 13 21.71 19.87 -16.60
CA GLU A 13 20.34 19.63 -17.05
C GLU A 13 19.36 20.59 -16.34
N LYS A 14 18.57 21.33 -17.13
CA LYS A 14 17.61 22.31 -16.60
C LYS A 14 16.20 21.98 -17.06
N GLU A 15 15.41 21.39 -16.17
CA GLU A 15 13.96 21.32 -16.28
C GLU A 15 13.31 22.01 -15.07
N ASP A 16 12.11 22.56 -15.28
CA ASP A 16 11.39 23.39 -14.29
C ASP A 16 11.06 22.67 -12.97
N ASN A 17 11.18 21.34 -12.93
CA ASN A 17 10.84 20.48 -11.81
C ASN A 17 12.05 19.76 -11.19
N LEU A 18 13.29 20.05 -11.63
CA LEU A 18 14.48 19.43 -11.05
C LEU A 18 14.89 20.07 -9.74
N ILE A 19 15.27 19.24 -8.77
CA ILE A 19 15.80 19.63 -7.47
C ILE A 19 17.25 19.18 -7.41
N LEU A 20 18.17 20.14 -7.40
CA LEU A 20 19.60 19.87 -7.39
C LEU A 20 20.05 19.48 -5.98
N VAL A 21 20.73 18.34 -5.88
CA VAL A 21 21.39 17.91 -4.65
C VAL A 21 22.85 18.34 -4.67
N ILE A 22 23.28 19.01 -3.60
CA ILE A 22 24.64 19.49 -3.40
C ILE A 22 25.25 18.71 -2.24
N LYS A 23 26.32 17.97 -2.53
CA LYS A 23 27.05 17.16 -1.55
C LYS A 23 27.86 18.04 -0.61
N ASP A 24 28.19 17.49 0.56
CA ASP A 24 29.05 18.20 1.51
C ASP A 24 30.39 18.58 0.82
N LYS A 25 30.80 19.84 1.01
CA LYS A 25 32.01 20.45 0.42
C LYS A 25 32.07 20.52 -1.11
N ALA A 26 30.98 20.29 -1.83
CA ALA A 26 30.91 20.40 -3.29
C ALA A 26 30.08 21.63 -3.73
N TYR A 27 30.27 22.78 -3.07
CA TYR A 27 29.46 23.98 -3.33
C TYR A 27 29.72 24.60 -4.70
N GLU A 28 30.84 24.27 -5.36
CA GLU A 28 31.14 24.61 -6.75
C GLU A 28 30.12 24.03 -7.75
N ASP A 29 29.44 22.95 -7.36
CA ASP A 29 28.40 22.32 -8.16
C ASP A 29 27.09 23.11 -8.16
N PHE A 30 26.94 24.09 -7.24
CA PHE A 30 25.77 24.93 -7.18
C PHE A 30 25.63 25.80 -8.43
N LYS A 31 24.48 25.69 -9.10
CA LYS A 31 24.08 26.53 -10.24
C LYS A 31 22.63 26.96 -10.09
N TYR A 32 22.35 28.22 -10.38
CA TYR A 32 20.98 28.72 -10.45
C TYR A 32 20.20 28.10 -11.63
N GLY A 33 18.89 27.97 -11.43
CA GLY A 33 17.93 27.51 -12.44
C GLY A 33 17.14 26.26 -12.06
N PHE A 34 17.39 25.68 -10.88
CA PHE A 34 16.63 24.53 -10.38
C PHE A 34 15.43 24.96 -9.55
N PHE A 35 14.43 24.08 -9.49
CA PHE A 35 13.17 24.31 -8.79
C PHE A 35 13.35 24.45 -7.27
N ALA A 36 14.32 23.71 -6.71
CA ALA A 36 14.78 23.80 -5.34
C ALA A 36 16.17 23.16 -5.18
N TYR A 37 16.76 23.29 -3.99
CA TYR A 37 18.09 22.78 -3.67
C TYR A 37 18.07 21.95 -2.38
N ILE A 38 18.83 20.86 -2.36
CA ILE A 38 19.02 20.02 -1.18
C ILE A 38 20.52 19.99 -0.86
N PHE A 39 20.91 20.53 0.28
CA PHE A 39 22.30 20.49 0.74
C PHE A 39 22.48 19.34 1.74
N GLU A 40 23.50 18.51 1.54
CA GLU A 40 23.88 17.46 2.50
C GLU A 40 24.45 18.07 3.79
N SER A 41 25.22 19.15 3.67
CA SER A 41 25.82 19.82 4.83
C SER A 41 24.78 20.55 5.68
N ASN A 42 24.95 20.48 7.00
CA ASN A 42 24.15 21.22 7.98
C ASN A 42 24.50 22.71 8.03
N ILE A 43 25.71 23.09 7.59
CA ILE A 43 26.22 24.46 7.67
C ILE A 43 26.53 24.91 6.25
N LEU A 44 25.85 25.96 5.80
CA LEU A 44 26.11 26.56 4.50
C LEU A 44 27.13 27.69 4.64
N PRO A 45 27.94 27.98 3.59
CA PRO A 45 28.72 29.20 3.55
C PRO A 45 27.79 30.41 3.73
N LYS A 46 28.13 31.32 4.64
CA LYS A 46 27.27 32.44 5.04
C LYS A 46 26.82 33.28 3.84
N GLU A 47 27.73 33.59 2.92
CA GLU A 47 27.43 34.35 1.69
C GLU A 47 26.42 33.64 0.80
N LEU A 48 26.50 32.31 0.69
CA LEU A 48 25.56 31.51 -0.09
C LEU A 48 24.19 31.49 0.57
N GLU A 49 24.13 31.30 1.89
CA GLU A 49 22.86 31.28 2.62
C GLU A 49 22.14 32.64 2.55
N GLU A 50 22.87 33.75 2.71
CA GLU A 50 22.34 35.11 2.56
C GLU A 50 21.79 35.33 1.13
N ASP A 51 22.55 34.95 0.09
CA ASP A 51 22.13 35.09 -1.31
C ASP A 51 20.89 34.22 -1.66
N LEU A 52 20.81 33.00 -1.12
CA LEU A 52 19.64 32.13 -1.26
C LEU A 52 18.38 32.75 -0.64
N LEU A 53 18.52 33.35 0.55
CA LEU A 53 17.41 34.01 1.25
C LEU A 53 16.96 35.29 0.54
N GLU A 54 17.90 36.14 0.12
CA GLU A 54 17.61 37.39 -0.61
C GLU A 54 16.88 37.13 -1.93
N LYS A 55 17.29 36.09 -2.67
CA LYS A 55 16.65 35.68 -3.93
C LYS A 55 15.42 34.80 -3.75
N ASN A 56 14.99 34.56 -2.50
CA ASN A 56 13.84 33.71 -2.16
C ASN A 56 13.91 32.31 -2.80
N VAL A 57 15.11 31.73 -2.82
CA VAL A 57 15.38 30.41 -3.38
C VAL A 57 14.90 29.34 -2.39
N LYS A 58 14.23 28.31 -2.90
CA LYS A 58 13.74 27.22 -2.07
C LYS A 58 14.86 26.21 -1.83
N PHE A 59 15.30 26.07 -0.58
CA PHE A 59 16.30 25.07 -0.22
C PHE A 59 15.98 24.37 1.10
N ILE A 60 16.68 23.26 1.34
CA ILE A 60 16.81 22.58 2.64
C ILE A 60 18.28 22.20 2.82
N SER A 61 18.73 22.10 4.07
CA SER A 61 20.11 21.76 4.41
C SER A 61 20.17 20.69 5.49
N GLY A 62 21.33 20.04 5.59
CA GLY A 62 21.57 19.01 6.59
C GLY A 62 20.81 17.71 6.38
N ILE A 63 20.56 17.37 5.12
CA ILE A 63 19.79 16.20 4.74
C ILE A 63 20.73 15.03 4.48
N ASN A 64 20.48 13.88 5.11
CA ASN A 64 21.16 12.65 4.74
C ASN A 64 20.69 12.19 3.35
N ILE A 65 21.56 12.35 2.35
CA ILE A 65 21.27 12.04 0.95
C ILE A 65 21.60 10.60 0.54
N SER A 66 22.12 9.76 1.44
CA SER A 66 22.57 8.39 1.12
C SER A 66 21.51 7.49 0.48
N LYS A 67 20.22 7.80 0.71
CA LYS A 67 19.08 7.07 0.15
C LYS A 67 18.43 7.76 -1.06
N LEU A 68 18.92 8.93 -1.47
CA LEU A 68 18.41 9.69 -2.61
C LEU A 68 19.18 9.35 -3.88
N THR A 69 18.44 9.05 -4.94
CA THR A 69 18.97 8.74 -6.27
C THR A 69 18.42 9.72 -7.29
N SER A 70 19.20 10.05 -8.33
CA SER A 70 18.68 10.83 -9.47
C SER A 70 17.39 10.20 -10.01
N GLY A 71 16.41 11.05 -10.29
CA GLY A 71 15.08 10.65 -10.71
C GLY A 71 14.07 10.45 -9.59
N ASP A 72 14.49 10.41 -8.31
CA ASP A 72 13.55 10.26 -7.19
C ASP A 72 12.60 11.45 -7.14
N VAL A 73 11.31 11.19 -6.93
CA VAL A 73 10.33 12.26 -6.74
C VAL A 73 10.21 12.55 -5.26
N VAL A 74 10.50 13.79 -4.87
CA VAL A 74 10.53 14.22 -3.47
C VAL A 74 9.61 15.40 -3.23
N LYS A 75 8.98 15.40 -2.06
CA LYS A 75 8.29 16.56 -1.50
C LYS A 75 9.24 17.29 -0.55
N VAL A 76 9.54 18.55 -0.85
CA VAL A 76 10.41 19.39 -0.03
C VAL A 76 9.56 20.44 0.69
N ASN A 77 9.83 20.65 1.97
CA ASN A 77 9.27 21.72 2.77
C ASN A 77 10.41 22.54 3.40
N SER A 78 10.78 23.63 2.72
CA SER A 78 11.85 24.54 3.16
C SER A 78 11.58 25.14 4.54
N SER A 79 10.33 25.50 4.82
CA SER A 79 9.95 26.11 6.11
C SER A 79 10.14 25.17 7.30
N LYS A 80 10.04 23.86 7.09
CA LYS A 80 10.23 22.83 8.12
C LYS A 80 11.59 22.13 8.02
N ASN A 81 12.45 22.59 7.11
CA ASN A 81 13.70 21.93 6.73
C ASN A 81 13.55 20.40 6.59
N SER A 82 12.57 19.96 5.79
CA SER A 82 12.21 18.54 5.71
C SER A 82 11.97 18.07 4.29
N LEU A 83 12.23 16.78 4.08
CA LEU A 83 12.06 16.08 2.82
C LEU A 83 11.28 14.79 3.04
N LYS A 84 10.37 14.48 2.12
CA LYS A 84 9.71 13.18 2.02
C LYS A 84 9.92 12.63 0.61
N VAL A 85 10.54 11.47 0.50
CA VAL A 85 10.56 10.72 -0.76
C VAL A 85 9.15 10.21 -1.05
N MET A 86 8.61 10.60 -2.20
CA MET A 86 7.30 10.14 -2.66
C MET A 86 7.42 8.90 -3.53
N TYR A 87 8.34 8.91 -4.50
CA TYR A 87 8.57 7.79 -5.42
C TYR A 87 10.06 7.58 -5.67
N LYS A 88 10.46 6.31 -5.73
CA LYS A 88 11.86 5.90 -5.97
C LYS A 88 12.09 5.64 -7.45
N ALA A 89 13.08 6.29 -8.07
CA ALA A 89 13.36 6.15 -9.50
C ALA A 89 13.69 4.72 -9.93
N ASN A 90 14.41 4.00 -9.06
CA ASN A 90 14.90 2.65 -9.28
C ASN A 90 13.91 1.55 -8.85
N SER A 91 12.67 1.90 -8.49
CA SER A 91 11.64 0.93 -8.13
C SER A 91 10.70 0.67 -9.30
N SER A 92 10.51 -0.61 -9.64
CA SER A 92 9.48 -1.03 -10.60
C SER A 92 8.07 -1.00 -10.00
N GLU A 93 7.95 -0.89 -8.68
CA GLU A 93 6.69 -0.84 -7.95
C GLU A 93 6.54 0.52 -7.25
N GLN A 94 5.37 1.13 -7.33
CA GLN A 94 5.10 2.44 -6.74
C GLN A 94 3.78 2.40 -5.98
N VAL A 95 3.73 3.10 -4.85
CA VAL A 95 2.54 3.18 -4.00
C VAL A 95 2.04 4.61 -3.96
N ILE A 96 0.85 4.84 -4.50
CA ILE A 96 0.15 6.12 -4.44
C ILE A 96 -0.72 6.11 -3.17
N LEU A 97 -0.26 6.82 -2.13
CA LEU A 97 -1.01 7.01 -0.90
C LEU A 97 -1.95 8.23 -1.04
N THR A 98 -3.25 7.97 -1.15
CA THR A 98 -4.28 8.95 -1.50
C THR A 98 -4.74 9.81 -0.32
N THR A 99 -5.10 9.17 0.79
CA THR A 99 -5.66 9.82 1.98
C THR A 99 -5.42 8.96 3.21
N ASN A 100 -5.48 9.54 4.40
CA ASN A 100 -5.51 8.79 5.67
C ASN A 100 -6.95 8.54 6.14
N GLN A 101 -7.94 9.23 5.57
CA GLN A 101 -9.33 9.11 5.98
C GLN A 101 -9.94 7.78 5.51
N CYS A 102 -10.77 7.20 6.36
CA CYS A 102 -11.50 5.97 6.06
C CYS A 102 -12.90 6.05 6.67
N ASN A 103 -13.91 5.56 5.95
CA ASN A 103 -15.28 5.45 6.46
C ASN A 103 -15.53 4.15 7.25
N ASN A 104 -14.56 3.23 7.34
CA ASN A 104 -14.54 2.11 8.29
C ASN A 104 -13.72 2.45 9.53
N ASN A 105 -13.92 1.72 10.63
CA ASN A 105 -13.09 1.74 11.84
C ASN A 105 -12.61 0.36 12.28
N CYS A 106 -12.04 -0.38 11.33
CA CYS A 106 -11.62 -1.76 11.49
C CYS A 106 -10.81 -2.00 12.78
N ILE A 107 -11.24 -2.96 13.61
CA ILE A 107 -10.58 -3.32 14.89
C ILE A 107 -9.13 -3.80 14.69
N MET A 108 -8.88 -4.39 13.54
CA MET A 108 -7.64 -5.00 13.06
C MET A 108 -6.87 -4.12 12.06
N CYS A 109 -7.20 -2.83 11.96
CA CYS A 109 -6.50 -1.94 11.03
C CYS A 109 -5.01 -1.80 11.42
N PRO A 110 -4.06 -1.91 10.47
CA PRO A 110 -2.65 -1.66 10.75
C PRO A 110 -2.35 -0.18 11.00
N ASP A 111 -3.25 0.72 10.60
CA ASP A 111 -3.19 2.14 10.95
C ASP A 111 -3.88 2.40 12.29
N SER A 112 -3.35 3.36 13.05
CA SER A 112 -3.95 3.79 14.31
C SER A 112 -5.08 4.79 14.07
N ASP A 113 -6.04 4.83 15.01
CA ASP A 113 -7.10 5.85 15.01
C ASP A 113 -6.55 7.28 14.97
N GLY A 114 -5.39 7.54 15.58
CA GLY A 114 -4.73 8.84 15.53
C GLY A 114 -4.33 9.26 14.11
N ILE A 115 -3.84 8.32 13.28
CA ILE A 115 -3.48 8.61 11.88
C ILE A 115 -4.75 8.81 11.05
N ARG A 116 -5.76 7.95 11.24
CA ARG A 116 -7.00 7.94 10.45
C ARG A 116 -7.95 9.10 10.77
N SER A 117 -7.89 9.62 11.99
CA SER A 117 -8.69 10.77 12.44
C SER A 117 -8.05 12.12 12.13
N THR A 118 -6.81 12.15 11.63
CA THR A 118 -6.22 13.41 11.16
C THR A 118 -7.00 13.94 9.95
N HIS A 119 -7.54 15.16 10.04
CA HIS A 119 -8.05 15.90 8.88
C HIS A 119 -6.92 16.40 7.96
N HIS A 120 -5.67 16.12 8.30
CA HIS A 120 -4.51 16.39 7.45
C HIS A 120 -4.40 15.34 6.35
N ASN A 121 -5.25 15.49 5.34
CA ASN A 121 -5.08 14.76 4.09
C ASN A 121 -3.82 15.24 3.37
N ALA A 122 -3.17 14.33 2.65
CA ALA A 122 -2.18 14.74 1.67
C ALA A 122 -2.86 15.66 0.65
N ASP A 123 -2.20 16.77 0.31
CA ASP A 123 -2.69 17.66 -0.73
C ASP A 123 -2.76 16.88 -2.05
N VAL A 124 -3.97 16.78 -2.61
CA VAL A 124 -4.21 16.04 -3.84
C VAL A 124 -3.40 16.62 -5.00
N ASN A 125 -3.17 17.93 -5.04
CA ASN A 125 -2.37 18.55 -6.08
C ASN A 125 -0.89 18.14 -5.99
N ILE A 126 -0.38 17.96 -4.77
CA ILE A 126 0.95 17.40 -4.52
C ILE A 126 1.01 15.95 -5.02
N ILE A 127 -0.02 15.13 -4.75
CA ILE A 127 -0.09 13.75 -5.26
C ILE A 127 -0.09 13.74 -6.79
N LYS A 128 -0.98 14.49 -7.43
CA LYS A 128 -1.09 14.60 -8.89
C LYS A 128 0.22 15.06 -9.52
N SER A 129 0.87 16.07 -8.94
CA SER A 129 2.16 16.58 -9.41
C SER A 129 3.25 15.51 -9.29
N ALA A 130 3.30 14.81 -8.16
CA ALA A 130 4.25 13.73 -7.95
C ALA A 130 4.06 12.58 -8.95
N ILE A 131 2.81 12.20 -9.27
CA ILE A 131 2.51 11.15 -10.25
C ILE A 131 3.01 11.56 -11.64
N LYS A 132 2.82 12.82 -12.05
CA LYS A 132 3.32 13.33 -13.33
C LYS A 132 4.85 13.24 -13.45
N LEU A 133 5.57 13.33 -12.32
CA LEU A 133 7.03 13.24 -12.26
C LEU A 133 7.58 11.81 -12.15
N MET A 134 6.73 10.82 -11.85
CA MET A 134 7.13 9.41 -11.79
C MET A 134 7.70 8.92 -13.13
N ASN A 135 8.52 7.87 -13.07
CA ASN A 135 9.08 7.22 -14.25
C ASN A 135 8.00 6.44 -15.01
N ASP A 136 7.88 6.67 -16.31
CA ASP A 136 6.89 6.04 -17.20
C ASP A 136 7.07 4.52 -17.30
N ASN A 137 8.29 4.01 -17.03
CA ASN A 137 8.61 2.58 -17.02
C ASN A 137 8.18 1.85 -15.73
N THR A 138 7.41 2.51 -14.85
CA THR A 138 6.83 1.87 -13.67
C THR A 138 5.97 0.68 -14.10
N LYS A 139 6.22 -0.50 -13.52
CA LYS A 139 5.55 -1.75 -13.91
C LYS A 139 4.33 -2.05 -13.05
N TYR A 140 4.36 -1.68 -11.78
CA TYR A 140 3.29 -1.95 -10.83
C TYR A 140 2.94 -0.71 -10.03
N ILE A 141 1.65 -0.35 -10.00
CA ILE A 141 1.16 0.79 -9.23
C ILE A 141 0.06 0.33 -8.28
N CYS A 142 0.31 0.53 -6.99
CA CYS A 142 -0.67 0.31 -5.93
C CYS A 142 -1.28 1.64 -5.50
N ILE A 143 -2.59 1.81 -5.69
CA ILE A 143 -3.36 2.96 -5.21
C ILE A 143 -4.00 2.56 -3.89
N THR A 144 -3.64 3.25 -2.80
CA THR A 144 -4.10 2.91 -1.46
C THR A 144 -4.18 4.14 -0.56
N GLY A 145 -4.47 3.94 0.72
CA GLY A 145 -4.79 4.97 1.71
C GLY A 145 -5.68 4.39 2.80
N GLY A 146 -6.26 5.24 3.63
CA GLY A 146 -7.35 4.86 4.51
C GLY A 146 -8.54 4.32 3.71
N GLU A 147 -9.09 5.14 2.80
CA GLU A 147 -10.09 4.76 1.80
C GLU A 147 -9.96 5.67 0.57
N PRO A 148 -9.41 5.19 -0.56
CA PRO A 148 -9.20 6.03 -1.74
C PRO A 148 -10.47 6.72 -2.25
N THR A 149 -11.63 6.04 -2.18
CA THR A 149 -12.90 6.59 -2.68
C THR A 149 -13.42 7.78 -1.85
N PHE A 150 -12.84 8.03 -0.67
CA PHE A 150 -13.15 9.20 0.14
C PHE A 150 -12.73 10.52 -0.53
N LEU A 151 -11.80 10.47 -1.49
CA LEU A 151 -11.42 11.60 -2.34
C LEU A 151 -12.49 11.97 -3.39
N LYS A 152 -13.52 11.14 -3.60
CA LYS A 152 -14.60 11.39 -4.57
C LYS A 152 -14.05 11.67 -5.98
N GLU A 153 -14.43 12.78 -6.60
CA GLU A 153 -14.01 13.20 -7.95
C GLU A 153 -12.49 13.40 -8.07
N GLU A 154 -11.81 13.76 -6.97
CA GLU A 154 -10.36 13.91 -6.97
C GLU A 154 -9.62 12.58 -7.22
N LEU A 155 -10.23 11.45 -6.85
CA LEU A 155 -9.70 10.13 -7.19
C LEU A 155 -9.73 9.92 -8.71
N PHE A 156 -10.78 10.37 -9.39
CA PHE A 156 -10.91 10.19 -10.84
C PHE A 156 -9.82 10.94 -11.59
N HIS A 157 -9.49 12.16 -11.18
CA HIS A 157 -8.35 12.88 -11.73
C HIS A 157 -7.00 12.18 -11.50
N ILE A 158 -6.81 11.52 -10.35
CA ILE A 158 -5.62 10.70 -10.10
C ILE A 158 -5.58 9.50 -11.06
N LEU A 159 -6.72 8.84 -11.24
CA LEU A 159 -6.86 7.68 -12.12
C LEU A 159 -6.64 8.05 -13.59
N ASP A 160 -7.13 9.20 -14.06
CA ASP A 160 -6.90 9.72 -15.42
C ASP A 160 -5.40 9.92 -15.67
N ILE A 161 -4.70 10.60 -14.76
CA ILE A 161 -3.24 10.79 -14.89
C ILE A 161 -2.53 9.43 -14.95
N CYS A 162 -2.95 8.46 -14.14
CA CYS A 162 -2.37 7.12 -14.16
C CYS A 162 -2.64 6.40 -15.48
N LYS A 163 -3.88 6.47 -15.96
CA LYS A 163 -4.35 5.85 -17.19
C LYS A 163 -3.62 6.40 -18.42
N ASP A 164 -3.40 7.71 -18.47
CA ASP A 164 -2.75 8.39 -19.59
C ASP A 164 -1.22 8.26 -19.59
N LYS A 165 -0.60 8.06 -18.42
CA LYS A 165 0.87 8.02 -18.29
C LYS A 165 1.44 6.60 -18.33
N PHE A 166 0.78 5.62 -17.70
CA PHE A 166 1.37 4.29 -17.51
C PHE A 166 0.62 3.19 -18.27
N HIS A 167 0.70 3.24 -19.60
CA HIS A 167 0.00 2.29 -20.48
C HIS A 167 0.39 0.81 -20.30
N ASN A 168 1.60 0.56 -19.77
CA ASN A 168 2.14 -0.80 -19.60
C ASN A 168 2.17 -1.26 -18.13
N ALA A 169 1.67 -0.44 -17.20
CA ALA A 169 1.68 -0.79 -15.78
C ALA A 169 0.49 -1.69 -15.42
N GLU A 170 0.71 -2.62 -14.50
CA GLU A 170 -0.35 -3.30 -13.78
C GLU A 170 -0.79 -2.44 -12.58
N PHE A 171 -2.09 -2.28 -12.41
CA PHE A 171 -2.66 -1.49 -11.33
C PHE A 171 -3.41 -2.36 -10.34
N ILE A 172 -3.25 -2.02 -9.05
CA ILE A 172 -4.14 -2.50 -8.00
C ILE A 172 -4.59 -1.33 -7.13
N MET A 173 -5.89 -1.19 -6.90
CA MET A 173 -6.44 -0.26 -5.92
C MET A 173 -6.94 -1.03 -4.71
N LEU A 174 -6.46 -0.66 -3.52
CA LEU A 174 -6.93 -1.20 -2.25
C LEU A 174 -7.95 -0.27 -1.62
N THR A 175 -9.15 -0.78 -1.40
CA THR A 175 -10.33 -0.03 -0.94
C THR A 175 -11.21 -0.97 -0.12
N ASN A 176 -11.99 -0.44 0.82
CA ASN A 176 -13.01 -1.21 1.51
C ASN A 176 -14.25 -1.50 0.64
N GLY A 177 -14.35 -0.90 -0.55
CA GLY A 177 -15.35 -1.23 -1.55
C GLY A 177 -16.75 -0.66 -1.31
N ARG A 178 -17.01 -0.02 -0.15
CA ARG A 178 -18.37 0.41 0.24
C ARG A 178 -18.96 1.47 -0.68
N THR A 179 -18.13 2.39 -1.18
CA THR A 179 -18.61 3.48 -2.05
C THR A 179 -19.16 2.96 -3.37
N PHE A 180 -18.70 1.81 -3.85
CA PHE A 180 -19.23 1.17 -5.06
C PHE A 180 -20.66 0.62 -4.90
N TYR A 181 -21.20 0.63 -3.68
CA TYR A 181 -22.64 0.44 -3.45
C TYR A 181 -23.48 1.43 -4.29
N TYR A 182 -22.98 2.66 -4.47
CA TYR A 182 -23.63 3.68 -5.28
C TYR A 182 -23.29 3.50 -6.75
N GLU A 183 -24.24 2.97 -7.52
CA GLU A 183 -24.07 2.64 -8.94
C GLU A 183 -23.52 3.78 -9.80
N ASN A 184 -23.94 5.03 -9.54
CA ASN A 184 -23.43 6.19 -10.28
C ASN A 184 -21.93 6.40 -10.04
N TYR A 185 -21.46 6.23 -8.80
CA TYR A 185 -20.03 6.33 -8.49
C TYR A 185 -19.25 5.21 -9.16
N THR A 186 -19.79 3.99 -9.15
CA THR A 186 -19.19 2.85 -9.87
C THR A 186 -19.05 3.14 -11.35
N LYS A 187 -20.11 3.64 -12.01
CA LYS A 187 -20.05 4.00 -13.43
C LYS A 187 -18.99 5.06 -13.73
N GLU A 188 -18.88 6.11 -12.91
CA GLU A 188 -17.82 7.11 -13.10
C GLU A 188 -16.43 6.50 -12.90
N PHE A 189 -16.23 5.70 -11.85
CA PHE A 189 -14.95 5.02 -11.62
C PHE A 189 -14.50 4.21 -12.84
N ILE A 190 -15.40 3.45 -13.47
CA ILE A 190 -15.11 2.63 -14.65
C ILE A 190 -14.63 3.47 -15.85
N LYS A 191 -15.11 4.71 -16.00
CA LYS A 191 -14.67 5.60 -17.09
C LYS A 191 -13.22 6.07 -16.90
N HIS A 192 -12.86 6.37 -15.65
CA HIS A 192 -11.60 7.01 -15.30
C HIS A 192 -10.48 6.03 -14.97
N CYS A 193 -10.80 4.81 -14.51
CA CYS A 193 -9.77 3.87 -14.09
C CYS A 193 -8.98 3.27 -15.28
N PRO A 194 -7.70 2.89 -15.08
CA PRO A 194 -6.97 2.08 -16.05
C PRO A 194 -7.70 0.77 -16.36
N ASN A 195 -7.72 0.35 -17.64
CA ASN A 195 -8.53 -0.80 -18.09
C ASN A 195 -8.20 -2.12 -17.36
N ASN A 196 -6.96 -2.30 -16.90
CA ASN A 196 -6.46 -3.51 -16.25
C ASN A 196 -6.38 -3.40 -14.72
N ILE A 197 -6.98 -2.38 -14.11
CA ILE A 197 -6.90 -2.20 -12.66
C ILE A 197 -7.59 -3.34 -11.91
N ILE A 198 -6.93 -3.89 -10.90
CA ILE A 198 -7.52 -4.81 -9.95
C ILE A 198 -8.06 -4.01 -8.76
N VAL A 199 -9.32 -4.18 -8.40
CA VAL A 199 -9.91 -3.57 -7.20
C VAL A 199 -9.90 -4.59 -6.07
N GLY A 200 -8.95 -4.43 -5.13
CA GLY A 200 -8.77 -5.29 -3.97
C GLY A 200 -9.68 -4.87 -2.82
N ILE A 201 -10.67 -5.69 -2.48
CA ILE A 201 -11.71 -5.40 -1.49
C ILE A 201 -11.65 -6.43 -0.36
N PRO A 202 -11.52 -6.01 0.91
CA PRO A 202 -11.59 -6.92 2.03
C PRO A 202 -13.02 -7.39 2.28
N LEU A 203 -13.19 -8.68 2.49
CA LEU A 203 -14.44 -9.31 2.95
C LEU A 203 -14.15 -10.08 4.22
N HIS A 204 -14.70 -9.60 5.34
CA HIS A 204 -14.32 -10.09 6.66
C HIS A 204 -15.14 -11.26 7.20
N SER A 205 -16.35 -11.47 6.70
CA SER A 205 -17.26 -12.55 7.12
C SER A 205 -18.33 -12.81 6.07
N ASN A 206 -18.97 -13.98 6.12
CA ASN A 206 -20.20 -14.30 5.41
C ASN A 206 -21.48 -13.88 6.17
N LYS A 207 -21.31 -13.36 7.39
CA LYS A 207 -22.40 -12.91 8.27
C LYS A 207 -22.30 -11.39 8.43
N GLU A 208 -23.40 -10.69 8.19
CA GLU A 208 -23.46 -9.23 8.25
C GLU A 208 -22.98 -8.67 9.59
N TYR A 209 -23.52 -9.20 10.71
CA TYR A 209 -23.18 -8.71 12.04
C TYR A 209 -21.68 -8.84 12.36
N MET A 210 -21.04 -9.95 11.99
CA MET A 210 -19.61 -10.16 12.24
C MET A 210 -18.75 -9.26 11.36
N HIS A 211 -19.13 -9.07 10.11
CA HIS A 211 -18.40 -8.17 9.22
C HIS A 211 -18.48 -6.72 9.74
N ASP A 212 -19.66 -6.28 10.15
CA ASP A 212 -19.88 -4.95 10.72
C ASP A 212 -19.21 -4.76 12.09
N GLU A 213 -19.11 -5.82 12.90
CA GLU A 213 -18.34 -5.81 14.15
C GLU A 213 -16.85 -5.62 13.87
N ILE A 214 -16.30 -6.35 12.89
CA ILE A 214 -14.90 -6.25 12.49
C ILE A 214 -14.58 -4.86 11.93
N THR A 215 -15.43 -4.30 11.06
CA THR A 215 -15.26 -2.94 10.52
C THR A 215 -15.65 -1.84 11.51
N ARG A 216 -16.34 -2.21 12.59
CA ARG A 216 -17.01 -1.32 13.56
C ARG A 216 -17.95 -0.31 12.91
N VAL A 217 -18.61 -0.69 11.82
CA VAL A 217 -19.56 0.15 11.09
C VAL A 217 -20.78 -0.65 10.62
N LYS A 218 -21.96 -0.28 11.12
CA LYS A 218 -23.23 -0.87 10.70
C LYS A 218 -23.52 -0.62 9.22
N GLY A 219 -23.99 -1.66 8.52
CA GLY A 219 -24.28 -1.66 7.08
C GLY A 219 -23.04 -1.80 6.20
N SER A 220 -21.84 -1.96 6.77
CA SER A 220 -20.60 -2.07 5.99
C SER A 220 -20.59 -3.32 5.12
N TYR A 221 -21.13 -4.44 5.62
CA TYR A 221 -21.26 -5.69 4.87
C TYR A 221 -22.12 -5.52 3.63
N VAL A 222 -23.33 -5.00 3.81
CA VAL A 222 -24.31 -4.80 2.73
C VAL A 222 -23.73 -3.88 1.66
N GLN A 223 -23.09 -2.79 2.06
CA GLN A 223 -22.44 -1.86 1.13
C GLN A 223 -21.27 -2.51 0.38
N THR A 224 -20.41 -3.27 1.08
CA THR A 224 -19.24 -3.92 0.49
C THR A 224 -19.64 -5.02 -0.50
N VAL A 225 -20.57 -5.89 -0.11
CA VAL A 225 -21.08 -7.00 -0.95
C VAL A 225 -21.75 -6.48 -2.20
N ASN A 226 -22.67 -5.51 -2.07
CA ASN A 226 -23.35 -4.94 -3.23
C ASN A 226 -22.43 -4.06 -4.07
N GLY A 227 -21.44 -3.40 -3.46
CA GLY A 227 -20.40 -2.68 -4.20
C GLY A 227 -19.54 -3.59 -5.07
N MET A 228 -19.14 -4.76 -4.54
CA MET A 228 -18.49 -5.80 -5.35
C MET A 228 -19.39 -6.30 -6.48
N LYS A 229 -20.69 -6.49 -6.24
CA LYS A 229 -21.65 -6.89 -7.29
C LYS A 229 -21.73 -5.84 -8.41
N ASN A 230 -21.82 -4.55 -8.06
CA ASN A 230 -21.83 -3.47 -9.05
C ASN A 230 -20.55 -3.45 -9.89
N LEU A 231 -19.37 -3.55 -9.25
CA LEU A 231 -18.09 -3.64 -9.97
C LEU A 231 -18.04 -4.82 -10.95
N LEU A 232 -18.46 -6.02 -10.50
CA LEU A 232 -18.50 -7.22 -11.33
C LEU A 232 -19.50 -7.10 -12.48
N ASN A 233 -20.64 -6.44 -12.28
CA ASN A 233 -21.63 -6.17 -13.34
C ASN A 233 -21.04 -5.29 -14.45
N HIS A 234 -20.08 -4.41 -14.11
CA HIS A 234 -19.29 -3.64 -15.07
C HIS A 234 -18.01 -4.35 -15.56
N LYS A 235 -17.89 -5.66 -15.30
CA LYS A 235 -16.75 -6.50 -15.69
C LYS A 235 -15.41 -6.06 -15.09
N GLN A 236 -15.44 -5.29 -13.99
CA GLN A 236 -14.22 -4.89 -13.30
C GLN A 236 -13.54 -6.08 -12.64
N LEU A 237 -12.20 -6.09 -12.66
CA LEU A 237 -11.40 -7.12 -11.99
C LEU A 237 -11.45 -6.92 -10.47
N VAL A 238 -12.28 -7.70 -9.77
CA VAL A 238 -12.38 -7.65 -8.30
C VAL A 238 -11.53 -8.73 -7.66
N GLU A 239 -10.60 -8.33 -6.79
CA GLU A 239 -9.87 -9.24 -5.91
C GLU A 239 -10.49 -9.19 -4.51
N ILE A 240 -10.89 -10.34 -3.98
CA ILE A 240 -11.44 -10.44 -2.63
C ILE A 240 -10.31 -10.78 -1.66
N ARG A 241 -10.19 -10.02 -0.58
CA ARG A 241 -9.17 -10.21 0.46
C ARG A 241 -9.80 -10.65 1.76
N VAL A 242 -9.40 -11.80 2.29
CA VAL A 242 -9.86 -12.27 3.59
C VAL A 242 -8.69 -12.14 4.57
N VAL A 243 -8.72 -11.08 5.38
CA VAL A 243 -7.75 -10.89 6.47
C VAL A 243 -8.15 -11.79 7.64
N ILE A 244 -7.37 -12.83 7.88
CA ILE A 244 -7.63 -13.84 8.91
C ILE A 244 -7.34 -13.22 10.28
N ASN A 245 -8.31 -13.31 11.18
CA ASN A 245 -8.21 -12.85 12.56
C ASN A 245 -9.08 -13.73 13.47
N LYS A 246 -8.94 -13.55 14.79
CA LYS A 246 -9.64 -14.34 15.81
C LYS A 246 -11.17 -14.28 15.71
N LEU A 247 -11.72 -13.21 15.15
CA LEU A 247 -13.17 -13.03 14.99
C LEU A 247 -13.71 -13.82 13.79
N ASN A 248 -12.91 -14.16 12.78
CA ASN A 248 -13.40 -14.78 11.55
C ASN A 248 -12.77 -16.14 11.18
N TYR A 249 -11.70 -16.57 11.85
CA TYR A 249 -10.94 -17.75 11.40
C TYR A 249 -11.75 -19.05 11.37
N LEU A 250 -12.74 -19.20 12.26
CA LEU A 250 -13.66 -20.36 12.27
C LEU A 250 -14.62 -20.37 11.09
N GLU A 251 -14.87 -19.21 10.47
CA GLU A 251 -15.82 -19.03 9.38
C GLU A 251 -15.15 -19.02 7.99
N LEU A 252 -13.82 -19.20 7.88
CA LEU A 252 -13.11 -19.08 6.59
C LEU A 252 -13.71 -19.95 5.48
N ASN A 253 -14.11 -21.18 5.82
CA ASN A 253 -14.74 -22.07 4.84
C ASN A 253 -16.16 -21.59 4.45
N ASN A 254 -16.90 -20.96 5.36
CA ASN A 254 -18.21 -20.40 5.05
C ASN A 254 -18.09 -19.11 4.23
N ILE A 255 -17.06 -18.30 4.48
CA ILE A 255 -16.67 -17.17 3.62
C ILE A 255 -16.36 -17.69 2.21
N ALA A 256 -15.55 -18.74 2.08
CA ALA A 256 -15.24 -19.35 0.78
C ALA A 256 -16.51 -19.83 0.05
N LYS A 257 -17.39 -20.59 0.71
CA LYS A 257 -18.67 -21.04 0.13
C LYS A 257 -19.59 -19.89 -0.28
N MET A 258 -19.58 -18.80 0.47
CA MET A 258 -20.32 -17.61 0.10
C MET A 258 -19.72 -16.97 -1.16
N ILE A 259 -18.39 -16.85 -1.23
CA ILE A 259 -17.69 -16.32 -2.40
C ILE A 259 -17.98 -17.16 -3.65
N THR A 260 -17.95 -18.50 -3.57
CA THR A 260 -18.27 -19.36 -4.72
C THR A 260 -19.68 -19.15 -5.25
N ARG A 261 -20.64 -18.79 -4.38
CA ARG A 261 -22.03 -18.54 -4.76
C ARG A 261 -22.27 -17.13 -5.27
N GLU A 262 -21.76 -16.13 -4.56
CA GLU A 262 -22.09 -14.71 -4.80
C GLU A 262 -21.13 -14.05 -5.79
N PHE A 263 -19.89 -14.53 -5.88
CA PHE A 263 -18.81 -13.92 -6.66
C PHE A 263 -18.01 -14.95 -7.49
N PRO A 264 -18.67 -15.85 -8.25
CA PRO A 264 -17.95 -16.89 -9.01
C PRO A 264 -16.99 -16.31 -10.05
N ASN A 265 -17.23 -15.07 -10.50
CA ASN A 265 -16.42 -14.38 -11.51
C ASN A 265 -15.41 -13.38 -10.91
N CYS A 266 -15.15 -13.42 -9.60
CA CYS A 266 -14.08 -12.59 -9.03
C CYS A 266 -12.72 -12.96 -9.63
N TYR A 267 -11.83 -11.98 -9.76
CA TYR A 267 -10.53 -12.16 -10.40
C TYR A 267 -9.63 -13.12 -9.61
N ARG A 268 -9.61 -12.98 -8.28
CA ARG A 268 -8.97 -13.91 -7.35
C ARG A 268 -9.40 -13.66 -5.90
N VAL A 269 -9.11 -14.62 -5.04
CA VAL A 269 -9.28 -14.51 -3.58
C VAL A 269 -7.95 -14.70 -2.88
N ASN A 270 -7.62 -13.80 -1.95
CA ASN A 270 -6.39 -13.85 -1.17
C ASN A 270 -6.71 -14.02 0.31
N PHE A 271 -6.27 -15.11 0.92
CA PHE A 271 -6.27 -15.27 2.38
C PHE A 271 -4.99 -14.69 2.95
N MET A 272 -5.10 -13.78 3.92
CA MET A 272 -3.97 -12.99 4.39
C MET A 272 -3.83 -13.12 5.91
N ALA A 273 -2.65 -13.47 6.39
CA ALA A 273 -2.32 -13.22 7.79
C ALA A 273 -2.13 -11.72 8.08
N MET A 274 -2.48 -11.35 9.30
CA MET A 274 -2.53 -9.98 9.77
C MET A 274 -1.15 -9.45 10.21
N GLU A 275 -0.88 -8.18 9.89
CA GLU A 275 0.21 -7.39 10.46
C GLU A 275 -0.28 -6.76 11.78
N ILE A 276 0.41 -7.00 12.90
CA ILE A 276 0.05 -6.41 14.19
C ILE A 276 0.68 -5.02 14.32
N LEU A 277 -0.08 -4.00 13.91
CA LEU A 277 0.24 -2.56 14.02
C LEU A 277 -1.05 -1.77 14.31
N GLY A 278 -0.91 -0.48 14.66
CA GLY A 278 -2.05 0.43 14.79
C GLY A 278 -3.17 -0.11 15.70
N ASN A 279 -4.40 -0.11 15.21
CA ASN A 279 -5.54 -0.66 15.94
C ASN A 279 -5.41 -2.17 16.21
N ALA A 280 -4.81 -2.93 15.29
CA ALA A 280 -4.58 -4.36 15.51
C ALA A 280 -3.66 -4.60 16.72
N TYR A 281 -2.69 -3.72 16.99
CA TYR A 281 -1.85 -3.80 18.18
C TYR A 281 -2.62 -3.41 19.46
N ILE A 282 -3.47 -2.38 19.39
CA ILE A 282 -4.30 -1.94 20.52
C ILE A 282 -5.26 -3.08 20.94
N ASN A 283 -5.94 -3.70 19.97
CA ASN A 283 -6.95 -4.74 20.20
C ASN A 283 -6.38 -6.16 20.02
N ARG A 284 -5.06 -6.35 20.17
CA ARG A 284 -4.35 -7.59 19.79
C ARG A 284 -4.92 -8.86 20.42
N ASP A 285 -5.45 -8.81 21.63
CA ASP A 285 -6.01 -9.99 22.32
C ASP A 285 -7.37 -10.41 21.73
N GLU A 286 -8.08 -9.48 21.09
CA GLU A 286 -9.35 -9.68 20.39
C GLU A 286 -9.15 -10.10 18.94
N VAL A 287 -8.04 -9.71 18.29
CA VAL A 287 -7.84 -9.94 16.85
C VAL A 287 -6.80 -11.01 16.52
N TRP A 288 -5.81 -11.24 17.38
CA TRP A 288 -4.71 -12.18 17.08
C TRP A 288 -5.17 -13.63 17.13
N VAL A 289 -4.76 -14.41 16.14
CA VAL A 289 -4.92 -15.86 16.06
C VAL A 289 -3.62 -16.47 15.54
N ASP A 290 -3.15 -17.54 16.17
CA ASP A 290 -1.90 -18.18 15.78
C ASP A 290 -2.08 -19.01 14.49
N PHE A 291 -1.00 -19.13 13.70
CA PHE A 291 -1.05 -19.78 12.38
C PHE A 291 -1.50 -21.24 12.44
N ILE A 292 -1.23 -21.92 13.56
CA ILE A 292 -1.64 -23.31 13.78
C ILE A 292 -3.16 -23.40 13.95
N ASP A 293 -3.77 -22.43 14.63
CA ASP A 293 -5.17 -22.47 15.04
C ASP A 293 -6.14 -22.35 13.86
N PHE A 294 -5.76 -21.61 12.82
CA PHE A 294 -6.59 -21.43 11.62
C PHE A 294 -6.19 -22.29 10.43
N LYS A 295 -5.14 -23.12 10.56
CA LYS A 295 -4.58 -23.91 9.46
C LYS A 295 -5.65 -24.76 8.79
N GLU A 296 -6.39 -25.56 9.55
CA GLU A 296 -7.40 -26.48 9.00
C GLU A 296 -8.52 -25.74 8.24
N GLN A 297 -8.97 -24.62 8.78
CA GLN A 297 -10.04 -23.79 8.24
C GLN A 297 -9.58 -23.09 6.96
N LEU A 298 -8.34 -22.61 6.93
CA LEU A 298 -7.69 -22.07 5.73
C LEU A 298 -7.59 -23.14 4.64
N GLU A 299 -7.13 -24.35 4.96
CA GLU A 299 -7.03 -25.44 3.99
C GLU A 299 -8.39 -25.79 3.37
N LYS A 300 -9.43 -25.93 4.19
CA LYS A 300 -10.81 -26.16 3.73
C LYS A 300 -11.30 -25.04 2.83
N ALA A 301 -11.04 -23.79 3.20
CA ALA A 301 -11.44 -22.63 2.43
C ALA A 301 -10.73 -22.55 1.07
N CYS A 302 -9.41 -22.82 1.04
CA CYS A 302 -8.63 -22.90 -0.19
C CYS A 302 -9.14 -24.01 -1.12
N LEU A 303 -9.39 -25.22 -0.60
CA LEU A 303 -9.95 -26.31 -1.40
C LEU A 303 -11.31 -25.97 -1.99
N THR A 304 -12.20 -25.34 -1.20
CA THR A 304 -13.52 -24.91 -1.66
C THR A 304 -13.42 -23.97 -2.87
N LEU A 305 -12.57 -22.94 -2.79
CA LEU A 305 -12.40 -21.97 -3.87
C LEU A 305 -11.72 -22.59 -5.10
N LEU A 306 -10.62 -23.33 -4.91
CA LEU A 306 -9.89 -23.97 -6.00
C LEU A 306 -10.75 -24.98 -6.75
N SER A 307 -11.55 -25.78 -6.03
CA SER A 307 -12.46 -26.77 -6.63
C SER A 307 -13.61 -26.12 -7.41
N SER A 308 -13.91 -24.85 -7.13
CA SER A 308 -14.88 -24.04 -7.88
C SER A 308 -14.23 -23.21 -9.01
N GLY A 309 -12.94 -23.44 -9.32
CA GLY A 309 -12.23 -22.73 -10.38
C GLY A 309 -11.80 -21.30 -10.01
N ILE A 310 -11.92 -20.89 -8.74
CA ILE A 310 -11.54 -19.56 -8.29
C ILE A 310 -10.06 -19.52 -7.94
N ARG A 311 -9.32 -18.65 -8.63
CA ARG A 311 -7.90 -18.41 -8.36
C ARG A 311 -7.73 -17.94 -6.92
N THR A 312 -6.93 -18.67 -6.15
CA THR A 312 -6.76 -18.44 -4.71
C THR A 312 -5.29 -18.36 -4.34
N TYR A 313 -4.93 -17.43 -3.46
CA TYR A 313 -3.57 -17.33 -2.93
C TYR A 313 -3.54 -17.17 -1.39
N ILE A 314 -2.42 -17.57 -0.81
CA ILE A 314 -2.14 -17.46 0.63
C ILE A 314 -1.00 -16.44 0.82
N TYR A 315 -1.28 -15.36 1.53
CA TYR A 315 -0.39 -14.21 1.72
C TYR A 315 0.01 -14.10 3.19
N ASN A 316 1.23 -13.63 3.42
CA ASN A 316 1.77 -13.26 4.73
C ASN A 316 1.90 -14.40 5.76
N ILE A 317 1.82 -15.67 5.33
CA ILE A 317 1.98 -16.84 6.20
C ILE A 317 3.29 -17.54 5.82
N PRO A 318 4.19 -17.83 6.78
CA PRO A 318 5.40 -18.60 6.50
C PRO A 318 5.08 -20.01 6.01
N LEU A 319 5.86 -20.51 5.04
CA LEU A 319 5.60 -21.81 4.40
C LEU A 319 5.57 -22.98 5.38
N CYS A 320 6.29 -22.91 6.50
CA CYS A 320 6.28 -23.96 7.52
C CYS A 320 4.95 -24.12 8.27
N TYR A 321 4.06 -23.13 8.16
CA TYR A 321 2.69 -23.21 8.70
C TYR A 321 1.64 -23.59 7.65
N ILE A 322 2.06 -23.77 6.40
CA ILE A 322 1.20 -24.13 5.27
C ILE A 322 1.51 -25.57 4.88
N ASP A 323 0.49 -26.40 4.70
CA ASP A 323 0.67 -27.73 4.11
C ASP A 323 1.34 -27.63 2.72
N LYS A 324 2.33 -28.48 2.47
CA LYS A 324 3.12 -28.54 1.24
C LYS A 324 2.26 -28.51 -0.03
N LYS A 325 1.07 -29.13 0.00
CA LYS A 325 0.14 -29.15 -1.15
C LYS A 325 -0.35 -27.75 -1.57
N PHE A 326 -0.27 -26.75 -0.69
CA PHE A 326 -0.65 -25.35 -0.99
C PHE A 326 0.53 -24.41 -1.22
N TRP A 327 1.77 -24.88 -1.21
CA TRP A 327 2.93 -23.99 -1.39
C TRP A 327 2.95 -23.26 -2.74
N SER A 328 2.39 -23.85 -3.80
CA SER A 328 2.30 -23.22 -5.12
C SER A 328 1.41 -21.98 -5.15
N ILE A 329 0.46 -21.88 -4.21
CA ILE A 329 -0.45 -20.75 -4.06
C ILE A 329 -0.04 -19.80 -2.92
N ALA A 330 1.00 -20.14 -2.14
CA ALA A 330 1.58 -19.24 -1.15
C ALA A 330 2.51 -18.22 -1.84
N LYS A 331 2.34 -16.93 -1.54
CA LYS A 331 3.12 -15.84 -2.17
C LYS A 331 3.98 -15.09 -1.16
N LYS A 332 5.18 -14.68 -1.60
CA LYS A 332 6.05 -13.74 -0.87
C LYS A 332 5.48 -12.33 -1.04
N SER A 333 4.47 -12.01 -0.24
CA SER A 333 3.62 -10.82 -0.36
C SER A 333 3.96 -9.69 0.62
N ILE A 334 4.89 -9.92 1.55
CA ILE A 334 5.34 -8.93 2.53
C ILE A 334 6.49 -8.12 1.91
N THR A 335 6.41 -6.80 1.98
CA THR A 335 7.49 -5.91 1.51
C THR A 335 8.81 -6.22 2.23
N GLU A 336 9.91 -6.25 1.50
CA GLU A 336 11.19 -6.80 1.97
C GLU A 336 11.65 -6.24 3.32
N TYR A 337 11.58 -4.92 3.52
CA TYR A 337 12.00 -4.29 4.78
C TYR A 337 11.12 -4.66 6.00
N LYS A 338 9.91 -5.20 5.76
CA LYS A 338 8.98 -5.68 6.79
C LYS A 338 9.16 -7.16 7.11
N VAL A 339 9.87 -7.92 6.27
CA VAL A 339 10.07 -9.36 6.46
C VAL A 339 11.15 -9.60 7.51
N LYS A 340 10.88 -10.51 8.44
CA LYS A 340 11.88 -11.05 9.35
C LYS A 340 11.80 -12.57 9.41
N TYR A 341 12.96 -13.21 9.53
CA TYR A 341 13.10 -14.64 9.77
C TYR A 341 13.65 -14.88 11.18
N GLY A 342 13.39 -16.06 11.77
CA GLY A 342 14.02 -16.48 13.03
C GLY A 342 15.38 -17.14 12.80
N GLU A 343 16.12 -17.39 13.88
CA GLU A 343 17.37 -18.17 13.85
C GLU A 343 17.11 -19.57 13.29
N GLU A 344 15.95 -20.16 13.60
CA GLU A 344 15.54 -21.48 13.10
C GLU A 344 15.35 -21.53 11.56
N CYS A 345 15.36 -20.37 10.91
CA CYS A 345 15.25 -20.27 9.45
C CYS A 345 16.61 -20.16 8.75
N GLU A 346 17.74 -20.13 9.47
CA GLU A 346 19.08 -20.01 8.88
C GLU A 346 19.43 -21.24 8.04
N GLU A 347 19.11 -22.44 8.54
CA GLU A 347 19.35 -23.72 7.86
C GLU A 347 18.14 -24.20 7.01
N CYS A 348 17.14 -23.33 6.78
CA CYS A 348 15.91 -23.72 6.09
C CYS A 348 16.10 -23.77 4.56
N ASN A 349 15.92 -24.95 3.98
CA ASN A 349 16.15 -25.22 2.55
C ASN A 349 15.18 -24.51 1.59
N ILE A 350 14.11 -23.90 2.10
CA ILE A 350 13.11 -23.18 1.29
C ILE A 350 12.96 -21.70 1.68
N LYS A 351 13.88 -21.16 2.49
CA LYS A 351 13.82 -19.78 3.01
C LYS A 351 13.58 -18.74 1.92
N GLU A 352 14.28 -18.85 0.80
CA GLU A 352 14.19 -17.92 -0.34
C GLU A 352 12.78 -17.84 -0.95
N LYS A 353 12.00 -18.92 -0.86
CA LYS A 353 10.62 -18.99 -1.35
C LYS A 353 9.60 -18.57 -0.29
N CYS A 354 10.01 -18.45 0.97
CA CYS A 354 9.12 -18.20 2.09
C CYS A 354 8.86 -16.70 2.27
N GLY A 355 7.60 -16.34 2.54
CA GLY A 355 7.19 -14.95 2.87
C GLY A 355 7.72 -14.43 4.20
N GLY A 356 8.22 -15.31 5.06
CA GLY A 356 8.69 -14.97 6.41
C GLY A 356 7.57 -14.46 7.31
N PHE A 357 7.95 -13.68 8.33
CA PHE A 357 7.03 -13.07 9.28
C PHE A 357 7.04 -11.55 9.12
N PHE A 358 5.93 -10.89 9.41
CA PHE A 358 5.96 -9.45 9.68
C PHE A 358 6.86 -9.18 10.89
N TYR A 359 7.79 -8.24 10.74
CA TYR A 359 8.71 -7.82 11.81
C TYR A 359 7.96 -7.39 13.08
N SER A 360 6.90 -6.60 12.93
CA SER A 360 6.04 -6.14 14.03
C SER A 360 5.38 -7.29 14.78
N THR A 361 4.79 -8.24 14.03
CA THR A 361 4.12 -9.42 14.60
C THR A 361 5.10 -10.37 15.31
N LYS A 362 6.28 -10.62 14.71
CA LYS A 362 7.31 -11.48 15.34
C LYS A 362 7.79 -10.92 16.67
N LYS A 363 7.95 -9.60 16.77
CA LYS A 363 8.31 -8.90 18.03
C LYS A 363 7.25 -9.07 19.12
N PHE A 364 5.98 -9.14 18.74
CA PHE A 364 4.87 -9.28 19.69
C PHE A 364 4.70 -10.71 20.23
N LYS A 365 4.80 -11.74 19.37
CA LYS A 365 4.43 -13.13 19.72
C LYS A 365 5.57 -14.14 19.80
N ASN A 366 6.83 -13.71 19.70
CA ASN A 366 7.99 -14.61 19.64
C ASN A 366 7.79 -15.76 18.63
N LEU A 367 7.19 -15.45 17.47
CA LEU A 367 6.89 -16.46 16.45
C LEU A 367 8.19 -17.10 15.96
N LYS A 368 8.24 -18.44 15.96
CA LYS A 368 9.42 -19.22 15.56
C LYS A 368 9.20 -19.88 14.21
N GLY A 369 10.27 -20.01 13.43
CA GLY A 369 10.23 -20.93 12.29
C GLY A 369 10.21 -22.36 12.82
N ILE A 370 9.53 -23.27 12.12
CA ILE A 370 9.61 -24.70 12.46
C ILE A 370 10.89 -25.33 11.85
N GLY A 371 11.53 -24.64 10.91
CA GLY A 371 12.66 -25.18 10.14
C GLY A 371 12.15 -26.21 9.14
N ILE A 372 12.54 -26.07 7.87
CA ILE A 372 12.29 -27.12 6.87
C ILE A 372 13.66 -27.49 6.33
N VAL A 373 14.17 -28.59 6.90
CA VAL A 373 15.40 -29.27 6.46
C VAL A 373 15.03 -30.23 5.34
#